data_AF-A0A699X2V0-F1
#
_entry.id   AF-A0A699X2V0-F1
#
_cell.length_a   1.000
_cell.length_b   1.000
_cell.length_c   1.000
_cell.angle_alpha   90.00
_cell.angle_beta   90.00
_cell.angle_gamma   90.00
#
_symmetry.space_group_name_H-M   'P 1'
#
loop_
_entity.id
_entity.type
_entity.pdbx_description
1 polymer ?
#
loop_
_entity_poly.entity_id
_entity_poly.type
_entity_poly.pdbx_seq_one_letter_code
_entity_poly.pdbx_strand_id
1 'polypeptide(L)'
;FDQLDEASRQRVEGHKAGTYARIVLENVPCEFSVNFSPRFPVLIGGLTPTEERFGFVQIRIKRHRWHKKILKTNDPVIFSVGWRRFQTTPIYSISDSRTRNRMLKYTP
;
A
#
# COMPACT_ATOMS: atom_id res chain seq x y z
N PHE A 1 -17.55 -22.53 17.34
CA PHE A 1 -16.12 -22.82 17.18
C PHE A 1 -15.49 -23.47 18.41
N ASP A 2 -16.08 -23.33 19.61
CA ASP A 2 -15.51 -23.93 20.85
C ASP A 2 -15.70 -25.45 20.97
N GLN A 3 -16.48 -26.08 20.09
CA GLN A 3 -16.70 -27.52 20.04
C GLN A 3 -15.77 -28.25 19.04
N LEU A 4 -14.91 -27.52 18.33
CA LEU A 4 -13.98 -28.08 17.35
C LEU A 4 -12.58 -28.22 17.96
N ASP A 5 -11.90 -29.30 17.60
CA ASP A 5 -10.50 -29.52 17.92
C ASP A 5 -9.63 -28.35 17.49
N GLU A 6 -8.58 -28.07 18.26
CA GLU A 6 -7.75 -26.87 18.09
C GLU A 6 -7.13 -26.77 16.68
N ALA A 7 -6.69 -27.90 16.12
CA ALA A 7 -6.16 -27.99 14.76
C ALA A 7 -7.22 -27.72 13.67
N SER A 8 -8.47 -28.11 13.91
CA SER A 8 -9.58 -27.85 12.99
C SER A 8 -10.03 -26.39 13.08
N ARG A 9 -9.99 -25.81 14.28
CA ARG A 9 -10.27 -24.38 14.49
C ARG A 9 -9.24 -23.49 13.79
N GLN A 10 -7.95 -23.82 13.90
CA GLN A 10 -6.88 -23.07 13.21
C GLN A 10 -7.00 -23.09 11.69
N ARG A 11 -7.45 -24.21 11.10
CA ARG A 11 -7.62 -24.30 9.63
C ARG A 11 -8.78 -23.47 9.10
N VAL A 12 -9.86 -23.33 9.87
CA VAL A 12 -11.07 -22.63 9.43
C VAL A 12 -11.01 -21.15 9.75
N GLU A 13 -10.57 -20.79 10.96
CA GLU A 13 -10.53 -19.40 11.44
C GLU A 13 -9.19 -18.72 11.19
N GLY A 14 -8.12 -19.50 10.98
CA GLY A 14 -6.75 -19.00 10.96
C GLY A 14 -6.22 -18.71 12.36
N HIS A 15 -5.13 -17.95 12.43
CA HIS A 15 -4.54 -17.52 13.69
C HIS A 15 -5.26 -16.28 14.24
N LYS A 16 -5.76 -16.38 15.47
CA LYS A 16 -6.42 -15.26 16.17
C LYS A 16 -5.42 -14.15 16.52
N ALA A 17 -5.92 -12.91 16.53
CA ALA A 17 -5.17 -11.76 17.02
C ALA A 17 -4.69 -11.98 18.47
N GLY A 18 -3.47 -11.54 18.78
CA GLY A 18 -2.84 -11.71 20.10
C GLY A 18 -2.05 -13.01 20.28
N THR A 19 -2.10 -13.94 19.31
CA THR A 19 -1.28 -15.16 19.33
C THR A 19 0.15 -14.82 18.93
N TYR A 20 1.14 -15.25 19.74
CA TYR A 20 2.55 -15.17 19.33
C TYR A 20 2.84 -16.23 18.25
N ALA A 21 3.33 -15.80 17.10
CA ALA A 21 3.53 -16.66 15.94
C ALA A 21 4.95 -16.52 15.38
N ARG A 22 5.47 -17.61 14.81
CA ARG A 22 6.73 -17.63 14.06
C ARG A 22 6.42 -17.79 12.57
N ILE A 23 6.89 -16.83 11.77
CA ILE A 23 6.71 -16.83 10.31
C ILE A 23 8.06 -17.13 9.67
N VAL A 24 8.08 -18.05 8.72
CA VAL A 24 9.25 -18.37 7.89
C VAL A 24 8.96 -17.90 6.48
N LEU A 25 9.83 -17.05 5.94
CA LEU A 25 9.74 -16.52 4.58
C LEU A 25 10.89 -17.11 3.75
N GLU A 26 10.55 -17.64 2.58
CA GLU A 26 11.51 -18.14 1.62
C GLU A 26 11.84 -17.07 0.58
N ASN A 27 13.03 -17.15 -0.04
CA ASN A 27 13.49 -16.23 -1.10
C ASN A 27 13.55 -14.74 -0.70
N VAL A 28 13.91 -14.46 0.55
CA VAL A 28 14.16 -13.09 0.99
C VAL A 28 15.48 -12.59 0.40
N PRO A 29 15.54 -11.36 -0.16
CA PRO A 29 16.78 -10.78 -0.69
C PRO A 29 17.88 -10.74 0.37
N CYS A 30 19.12 -11.09 0.01
CA CYS A 30 20.23 -11.19 0.96
C CYS A 30 20.59 -9.81 1.56
N GLU A 31 20.35 -8.73 0.83
CA GLU A 31 20.58 -7.36 1.25
C GLU A 31 19.75 -6.99 2.47
N PHE A 32 18.57 -7.60 2.64
CA PHE A 32 17.71 -7.38 3.80
C PHE A 32 18.37 -7.92 5.07
N SER A 33 18.98 -9.11 5.01
CA SER A 33 19.68 -9.70 6.16
C SER A 33 21.00 -8.99 6.46
N VAL A 34 21.75 -8.62 5.43
CA VAL A 34 23.06 -7.95 5.58
C VAL A 34 22.91 -6.55 6.18
N ASN A 35 21.91 -5.78 5.73
CA ASN A 35 21.70 -4.40 6.16
C ASN A 35 20.62 -4.28 7.26
N PHE A 36 20.28 -5.38 7.94
CA PHE A 36 19.29 -5.36 8.99
C PHE A 36 19.76 -4.49 10.17
N SER A 37 18.96 -3.49 10.52
CA SER A 37 19.21 -2.64 11.67
C SER A 37 18.01 -2.69 12.62
N PRO A 38 18.22 -3.03 13.91
CA PRO A 38 17.14 -3.19 14.88
C PRO A 38 16.43 -1.86 15.22
N ARG A 39 16.97 -0.71 14.77
CA ARG A 39 16.33 0.59 14.93
C ARG A 39 15.14 0.80 13.99
N PHE A 40 15.10 0.08 12.86
CA PHE A 40 14.01 0.16 11.90
C PHE A 40 13.05 -1.02 12.10
N PRO A 41 11.78 -0.77 12.47
CA PRO A 41 10.83 -1.85 12.71
C PRO A 41 10.45 -2.55 11.39
N VAL A 42 10.26 -3.87 11.48
CA VAL A 42 9.72 -4.68 10.39
C VAL A 42 8.22 -4.84 10.61
N LEU A 43 7.43 -4.37 9.65
CA LEU A 43 5.97 -4.50 9.66
C LEU A 43 5.57 -5.52 8.58
N ILE A 44 4.72 -6.47 8.95
CA ILE A 44 4.15 -7.49 8.05
C ILE A 44 2.65 -7.26 7.98
N GLY A 45 2.11 -7.14 6.77
CA GLY A 45 0.68 -6.95 6.51
C GLY A 45 0.16 -7.99 5.53
N GLY A 46 -1.03 -8.53 5.80
CA GLY A 46 -1.75 -9.37 4.84
C GLY A 46 -2.33 -8.52 3.72
N LEU A 47 -2.17 -8.98 2.48
CA LEU A 47 -2.69 -8.31 1.28
C LEU A 47 -4.04 -8.90 0.90
N THR A 48 -4.97 -8.03 0.48
CA THR A 48 -6.23 -8.47 -0.11
C THR A 48 -6.06 -8.79 -1.60
N PRO A 49 -6.90 -9.66 -2.20
CA PRO A 49 -6.83 -9.97 -3.64
C PRO A 49 -6.97 -8.73 -4.55
N THR A 50 -7.61 -7.67 -4.05
CA THR A 50 -7.71 -6.38 -4.74
C THR A 50 -6.41 -5.60 -4.74
N GLU A 51 -5.59 -5.72 -3.70
CA GLU A 51 -4.31 -5.00 -3.57
C GLU A 51 -3.15 -5.70 -4.28
N GLU A 52 -3.33 -6.94 -4.74
CA GLU A 52 -2.31 -7.68 -5.49
C GLU A 52 -2.27 -7.28 -6.98
N ARG A 53 -3.40 -6.84 -7.53
CA ARG A 53 -3.53 -6.52 -8.95
C ARG A 53 -2.96 -5.14 -9.28
N PHE A 54 -2.24 -5.07 -10.40
CA PHE A 54 -1.81 -3.81 -11.00
C PHE A 54 -2.89 -3.22 -11.91
N GLY A 55 -3.00 -1.90 -11.92
CA GLY A 55 -3.94 -1.19 -12.79
C GLY A 55 -3.87 0.32 -12.59
N PHE A 56 -4.70 1.04 -13.35
CA PHE A 56 -4.86 2.47 -13.16
C PHE A 56 -5.79 2.73 -11.98
N VAL A 57 -5.30 3.50 -11.00
CA VAL A 57 -6.08 3.89 -9.83
C VAL A 57 -6.49 5.35 -9.99
N GLN A 58 -7.79 5.59 -10.12
CA GLN A 58 -8.34 6.94 -10.13
C GLN A 58 -8.57 7.41 -8.70
N ILE A 59 -7.81 8.42 -8.26
CA ILE A 59 -7.88 8.99 -6.91
C ILE A 59 -8.18 10.48 -6.93
N ARG A 60 -8.76 10.98 -5.85
CA ARG A 60 -8.88 12.41 -5.58
C ARG A 60 -7.70 12.83 -4.72
N ILE A 61 -6.81 13.64 -5.27
CA ILE A 61 -5.62 14.14 -4.57
C ILE A 61 -5.71 15.65 -4.40
N LYS A 62 -5.21 16.14 -3.26
CA LYS A 62 -5.07 17.56 -2.97
C LYS A 62 -3.64 17.81 -2.52
N ARG A 63 -3.05 18.91 -3.00
CA ARG A 63 -1.74 19.35 -2.51
C ARG A 63 -1.82 19.66 -1.02
N HIS A 64 -0.84 19.18 -0.25
CA HIS A 64 -0.76 19.49 1.16
C HIS A 64 -0.54 21.00 1.38
N ARG A 65 -1.24 21.59 2.36
CA ARG A 65 -1.25 23.05 2.60
C ARG A 65 0.15 23.64 2.78
N TRP A 66 1.04 22.93 3.47
CA TRP A 66 2.41 23.38 3.77
C TRP A 66 3.45 23.01 2.70
N HIS A 67 3.06 22.30 1.64
CA HIS A 67 3.97 21.96 0.57
C HIS A 67 4.11 23.16 -0.40
N LYS A 68 5.29 23.79 -0.44
CA LYS A 68 5.51 25.05 -1.16
C LYS A 68 5.38 24.94 -2.69
N LYS A 69 5.74 23.80 -3.28
CA LYS A 69 5.74 23.60 -4.74
C LYS A 69 4.40 23.08 -5.23
N ILE A 70 4.01 23.48 -6.44
CA ILE A 70 2.90 22.83 -7.16
C ILE A 70 3.37 21.49 -7.73
N LEU A 71 2.49 20.51 -7.77
CA LEU A 71 2.79 19.22 -8.36
C LEU A 71 2.44 19.28 -9.84
N LYS A 72 3.36 18.82 -10.69
CA LYS A 72 3.21 18.79 -12.14
C LYS A 72 2.89 17.36 -12.59
N THR A 73 2.08 17.24 -13.63
CA THR A 73 1.82 15.94 -14.25
C THR A 73 3.09 15.38 -14.88
N ASN A 74 3.26 14.06 -14.77
CA ASN A 74 4.45 13.28 -15.19
C ASN A 74 5.71 13.48 -14.34
N ASP A 75 5.67 14.27 -13.26
CA ASP A 75 6.76 14.29 -12.29
C ASP A 75 6.64 13.08 -11.34
N PRO A 76 7.75 12.43 -10.95
CA PRO A 76 7.71 11.29 -10.05
C PRO A 76 7.24 11.70 -8.64
N VAL A 77 6.26 10.98 -8.11
CA VAL A 77 5.73 11.18 -6.76
C VAL A 77 5.72 9.85 -6.01
N ILE A 78 6.18 9.87 -4.76
CA ILE A 78 6.10 8.72 -3.86
C ILE A 78 4.70 8.71 -3.23
N PHE A 79 3.96 7.64 -3.46
CA PHE A 79 2.69 7.38 -2.80
C PHE A 79 2.89 6.38 -1.67
N SER A 80 2.18 6.64 -0.57
CA SER A 80 2.00 5.69 0.52
C SER A 80 0.51 5.32 0.54
N VAL A 81 0.17 4.13 0.07
CA VAL A 81 -1.22 3.65 -0.03
C VAL A 81 -1.28 2.22 0.52
N GLY A 82 -2.09 2.00 1.54
CA GLY A 82 -2.12 0.74 2.28
C GLY A 82 -0.74 0.41 2.87
N TRP A 83 -0.27 -0.81 2.65
CA TRP A 83 1.04 -1.29 3.10
C TRP A 83 2.21 -0.87 2.21
N ARG A 84 1.94 -0.28 1.04
CA ARG A 84 2.97 -0.05 0.01
C ARG A 84 3.37 1.42 -0.08
N ARG A 85 4.69 1.62 -0.17
CA ARG A 85 5.30 2.89 -0.58
C ARG A 85 5.96 2.68 -1.93
N PHE A 86 5.55 3.43 -2.94
CA PHE A 86 6.07 3.28 -4.30
C PHE A 86 6.11 4.63 -5.02
N GLN A 87 7.04 4.76 -5.96
CA GLN A 87 7.15 5.92 -6.82
C GLN A 87 6.36 5.67 -8.11
N THR A 88 5.53 6.63 -8.51
CA THR A 88 4.81 6.61 -9.79
C THR A 88 4.73 8.02 -10.38
N THR A 89 4.39 8.12 -11.67
CA THR A 89 4.19 9.39 -12.39
C THR A 89 2.70 9.63 -12.59
N PRO A 90 2.03 10.41 -11.72
CA PRO A 90 0.60 10.62 -11.81
C PRO A 90 0.21 11.57 -12.94
N ILE A 91 -1.00 11.35 -13.47
CA ILE A 91 -1.70 12.27 -14.37
C ILE A 91 -2.78 12.99 -13.56
N TYR A 92 -2.74 14.32 -13.56
CA TYR A 92 -3.75 15.12 -12.87
C TYR A 92 -4.88 15.45 -13.85
N SER A 93 -6.13 15.30 -13.40
CA SER A 93 -7.31 15.63 -14.20
C SER A 93 -8.40 16.24 -13.33
N ILE A 94 -9.22 17.10 -13.93
CA ILE A 94 -10.44 17.65 -13.31
C ILE A 94 -11.65 17.26 -14.16
N SER A 95 -12.78 16.98 -13.50
CA SER A 95 -14.05 16.77 -14.19
C SER A 95 -14.64 18.13 -14.56
N ASP A 96 -14.71 18.41 -15.85
CA ASP A 96 -15.38 19.59 -16.38
C ASP A 96 -16.88 19.30 -16.44
N SER A 97 -17.67 20.01 -15.61
CA SER A 97 -19.14 19.87 -15.52
C SER A 97 -19.68 18.43 -15.47
N ARG A 98 -18.88 17.48 -14.94
CA ARG A 98 -19.13 16.02 -14.92
C ARG A 98 -19.31 15.35 -16.29
N THR A 99 -18.99 16.02 -17.40
CA THR A 99 -19.10 15.45 -18.75
C THR A 99 -17.78 14.88 -19.27
N ARG A 100 -16.64 15.49 -18.90
CA ARG A 100 -15.32 15.07 -19.37
C ARG A 100 -14.25 15.19 -18.28
N ASN A 101 -13.34 14.20 -18.24
CA ASN A 101 -12.10 14.30 -17.48
C ASN A 101 -11.06 15.03 -18.33
N ARG A 102 -10.77 16.29 -17.99
CA ARG A 102 -9.76 17.10 -18.66
C ARG A 102 -8.44 17.00 -17.90
N MET A 103 -7.38 16.65 -18.61
CA MET A 103 -6.02 16.64 -18.07
C MET A 103 -5.59 18.06 -17.67
N LEU A 104 -4.94 18.17 -16.52
CA LEU A 104 -4.30 19.37 -16.02
C LEU A 104 -2.79 19.23 -16.12
N LYS A 105 -2.08 20.34 -16.34
CA LYS A 105 -0.61 20.36 -16.28
C LYS A 105 -0.09 20.40 -14.85
N TYR A 106 -0.86 21.00 -13.94
CA TYR A 106 -0.51 21.22 -12.53
C TYR A 106 -1.69 20.89 -11.63
N THR A 107 -1.41 20.51 -10.38
CA THR A 107 -2.44 20.43 -9.33
C THR A 107 -3.00 21.82 -9.05
N PRO A 108 -4.34 21.99 -9.00
CA PRO A 108 -4.97 23.25 -8.62
C PRO A 108 -4.70 23.62 -7.16
#